data_AF-A0A7K2MTD7-F1
#
_entry.id   AF-A0A7K2MTD7-F1
#
_cell.length_a   1.000
_cell.length_b   1.000
_cell.length_c   1.000
_cell.angle_alpha   90.00
_cell.angle_beta   90.00
_cell.angle_gamma   90.00
#
_symmetry.space_group_name_H-M   'P 1'
#
loop_
_entity.id
_entity.type
_entity.pdbx_description
1 polymer ?
#
loop_
_entity_poly.entity_id
_entity_poly.type
_entity_poly.pdbx_seq_one_letter_code
_entity_poly.pdbx_strand_id
1 'polypeptide(L)' 'GQANVRRWSDEIVPYLTDEDPLGVDGFATHHVPLSQAPQAYEMFQKKRDGAVKVLMKP' A
#
# COMPACT_ATOMS: atom_id res chain seq x y z
N GLY A 1 -13.30 -6.88 -9.78
CA GLY A 1 -13.64 -8.06 -8.96
C GLY A 1 -13.20 -7.83 -7.54
N GLN A 2 -13.78 -8.56 -6.58
CA GLN A 2 -13.29 -8.54 -5.19
C GLN A 2 -12.33 -9.71 -5.00
N ALA A 3 -11.18 -9.47 -4.37
CA ALA A 3 -10.30 -10.55 -3.96
C ALA A 3 -10.87 -11.24 -2.71
N ASN A 4 -10.86 -12.58 -2.67
CA ASN A 4 -11.25 -13.33 -1.48
C ASN A 4 -10.11 -13.32 -0.45
N VAL A 5 -9.89 -12.17 0.20
CA VAL A 5 -8.75 -11.96 1.10
C VAL A 5 -8.66 -13.05 2.15
N ARG A 6 -9.77 -13.38 2.83
CA ARG A 6 -9.81 -14.39 3.90
C ARG A 6 -9.36 -15.78 3.44
N ARG A 7 -9.63 -16.16 2.19
CA ARG A 7 -9.20 -17.46 1.65
C ARG A 7 -7.67 -17.54 1.47
N TRP A 8 -7.00 -16.43 1.21
CA TRP A 8 -5.60 -16.40 0.81
C TRP A 8 -4.64 -15.85 1.87
N SER A 9 -5.14 -15.15 2.90
CA SER A 9 -4.29 -14.56 3.93
C SER A 9 -3.35 -15.56 4.60
N ASP A 10 -3.85 -16.73 4.99
CA ASP A 10 -3.04 -17.74 5.69
C ASP A 10 -1.91 -18.30 4.83
N GLU A 11 -2.07 -18.31 3.51
CA GLU A 11 -1.04 -18.75 2.55
C GLU A 11 -0.02 -17.63 2.24
N ILE A 12 -0.42 -16.35 2.33
CA ILE A 12 0.41 -15.21 1.95
C ILE A 12 1.23 -14.68 3.14
N VAL A 13 0.64 -14.59 4.33
CA VAL A 13 1.28 -14.01 5.52
C VAL A 13 2.65 -14.64 5.84
N PRO A 14 2.87 -15.97 5.71
CA PRO A 14 4.18 -16.56 5.98
C PRO A 14 5.32 -16.05 5.08
N TYR A 15 5.02 -15.43 3.94
CA TYR A 15 6.01 -14.84 3.03
C TYR A 15 6.34 -13.38 3.34
N LEU A 16 5.67 -12.76 4.32
CA LEU A 16 5.95 -11.40 4.76
C LEU A 16 7.10 -11.41 5.77
N THR A 17 8.29 -11.75 5.29
CA THR A 17 9.54 -11.82 6.05
C THR A 17 10.48 -10.70 5.64
N ASP A 18 11.53 -10.47 6.44
CA ASP A 18 12.58 -9.46 6.14
C ASP A 18 13.37 -9.76 4.85
N GLU A 19 13.29 -10.99 4.32
CA GLU A 19 13.87 -11.35 3.02
C GLU A 19 13.07 -10.78 1.84
N ASP A 20 11.86 -10.29 2.10
CA ASP A 20 10.92 -9.71 1.14
C ASP A 20 10.80 -10.45 -0.21
N PRO A 21 10.50 -11.76 -0.21
CA PRO A 21 10.42 -12.54 -1.45
C PRO A 21 9.29 -12.07 -2.39
N LEU A 22 8.36 -11.25 -1.89
CA LEU A 22 7.23 -10.70 -2.64
C LEU A 22 7.47 -9.24 -3.09
N GLY A 23 8.56 -8.59 -2.65
CA GLY A 23 8.87 -7.20 -2.98
C GLY A 23 7.86 -6.18 -2.41
N VAL A 24 7.20 -6.50 -1.30
CA VAL A 24 6.07 -5.70 -0.77
C VAL A 24 6.51 -4.41 -0.11
N ASP A 25 7.75 -4.34 0.38
CA ASP A 25 8.27 -3.16 1.08
C ASP A 25 8.37 -1.94 0.14
N GLY A 26 8.63 -2.21 -1.14
CA GLY A 26 8.71 -1.19 -2.19
C GLY A 26 7.36 -0.73 -2.74
N PHE A 27 6.23 -1.35 -2.35
CA PHE A 27 4.93 -1.02 -2.94
C PHE A 27 4.48 0.40 -2.59
N ALA A 28 4.69 0.80 -1.33
CA ALA A 28 4.27 2.10 -0.81
C ALA A 28 5.15 3.22 -1.36
N THR A 29 4.70 3.91 -2.42
CA THR A 29 5.45 5.04 -2.98
C THR A 29 5.41 6.29 -2.10
N HIS A 30 4.41 6.41 -1.21
CA HIS A 30 4.27 7.56 -0.32
C HIS A 30 3.81 7.16 1.08
N HIS A 31 4.34 7.84 2.09
CA HIS A 31 3.92 7.75 3.48
C HIS A 31 3.62 9.16 3.99
N VAL A 32 2.38 9.41 4.41
CA VAL A 32 1.90 10.75 4.80
C VAL A 32 1.10 10.69 6.11
N PRO A 33 1.07 11.75 6.93
CA PRO A 33 0.20 11.80 8.10
C PRO A 33 -1.27 11.85 7.69
N LEU A 34 -2.17 11.37 8.55
CA LEU A 34 -3.61 11.36 8.31
C LEU A 34 -4.18 12.77 8.06
N SER A 35 -3.60 13.79 8.67
CA SER A 35 -3.95 15.20 8.45
C SER A 35 -3.75 15.67 7.01
N GLN A 36 -2.93 14.98 6.22
CA GLN A 36 -2.68 15.26 4.79
C GLN A 36 -3.48 14.35 3.86
N ALA A 37 -4.45 13.58 4.37
CA ALA A 37 -5.29 12.70 3.57
C ALA A 37 -5.90 13.41 2.35
N PRO A 38 -6.48 14.63 2.44
CA PRO A 38 -7.07 15.30 1.29
C PRO A 38 -6.07 15.50 0.12
N GLN A 39 -4.86 15.96 0.43
CA GLN A 39 -3.81 16.17 -0.58
C GLN A 39 -3.32 14.85 -1.17
N ALA A 40 -3.18 13.82 -0.33
CA ALA A 40 -2.77 12.48 -0.76
C ALA A 40 -3.79 11.83 -1.73
N TYR A 41 -5.09 12.00 -1.45
CA TYR A 41 -6.15 11.57 -2.37
C TYR A 41 -6.06 12.32 -3.71
N GLU A 42 -5.86 13.63 -3.70
CA GLU A 42 -5.74 14.43 -4.92
C GLU A 42 -4.53 13.98 -5.77
N MET A 43 -3.36 13.83 -5.15
CA MET A 43 -2.13 13.35 -5.79
C MET A 43 -2.34 11.99 -6.44
N PHE A 44 -2.93 11.04 -5.71
CA PHE A 44 -3.21 9.69 -6.21
C PHE A 44 -4.22 9.69 -7.37
N GLN A 45 -5.33 10.39 -7.23
CA GLN A 45 -6.36 10.46 -8.29
C GLN A 45 -5.82 11.06 -9.59
N LYS A 46 -4.97 12.09 -9.48
CA LYS A 46 -4.36 12.76 -10.64
C LYS A 46 -3.06 12.11 -11.10
N LYS A 47 -2.65 10.98 -10.50
CA LYS A 47 -1.43 10.23 -10.83
C LYS A 47 -0.17 11.11 -10.86
N ARG A 48 -0.07 12.05 -9.91
CA ARG A 48 1.11 12.92 -9.77
C ARG A 48 2.19 12.24 -8.94
N ASP A 49 3.42 12.70 -9.10
CA ASP A 49 4.57 12.35 -8.25
C ASP A 49 4.85 10.83 -8.18
N GLY A 50 4.43 10.07 -9.19
CA GLY A 50 4.58 8.60 -9.19
C GLY A 50 3.71 7.90 -8.14
N ALA A 51 2.56 8.48 -7.77
CA ALA A 51 1.64 7.88 -6.81
C ALA A 51 1.05 6.54 -7.30
N VAL A 52 1.38 5.45 -6.60
CA VAL A 52 0.90 4.08 -6.88
C VAL A 52 0.26 3.46 -5.65
N LYS A 53 0.87 3.63 -4.47
CA LYS A 53 0.31 3.21 -3.19
C LYS A 53 0.70 4.25 -2.14
N VAL A 54 -0.30 4.76 -1.43
CA VAL A 54 -0.10 5.72 -0.35
C VAL A 54 -0.51 5.06 0.96
N LEU A 55 0.38 5.09 1.95
CA LEU A 55 0.10 4.65 3.31
C LEU A 55 -0.10 5.89 4.19
N MET A 56 -1.25 5.94 4.87
CA MET A 56 -1.53 6.97 5.86
C MET A 56 -1.01 6.53 7.22
N LYS A 57 -0.22 7.40 7.85
CA LYS A 57 0.24 7.25 9.22
C LYS A 57 -0.74 8.02 10.12
N PRO A 58 -1.39 7.36 11.09
CA PRO A 58 -2.29 8.01 12.04
C PRO A 58 -1.63 9.21 12.74
#